data_AF-A0A850NYT3-F1
#
_entry.id   AF-A0A850NYT3-F1
#
_cell.length_a   1.000
_cell.length_b   1.000
_cell.length_c   1.000
_cell.angle_alpha   90.00
_cell.angle_beta   90.00
_cell.angle_gamma   90.00
#
_symmetry.space_group_name_H-M   'P 1'
#
loop_
_entity.id
_entity.type
_entity.pdbx_description
1 polymer ?
#
loop_
_entity_poly.entity_id
_entity_poly.type
_entity_poly.pdbx_seq_one_letter_code
_entity_poly.pdbx_strand_id
1 'polypeptide(L)'
;APFFPRIDTALLVGEAAPAFAETLAAHGVAHRIVDRLPQAVEQGFELARAHGVGVVLLSPACASFDQYPNFELRGTHFSALARLLEAERAV
;
A
#
# COMPACT_ATOMS: atom_id res chain seq x y z
N ALA A 1 19.10 1.77 -5.12
CA ALA A 1 17.82 2.46 -5.38
C ALA A 1 17.79 3.81 -4.63
N PRO A 2 17.90 4.97 -5.31
CA PRO A 2 18.07 6.27 -4.66
C PRO A 2 16.83 6.78 -3.91
N PHE A 3 15.64 6.24 -4.21
CA PHE A 3 14.37 6.70 -3.62
C PHE A 3 13.87 5.85 -2.45
N PHE A 4 14.44 4.67 -2.22
CA PHE A 4 14.04 3.76 -1.13
C PHE A 4 14.16 4.37 0.27
N PRO A 5 15.16 5.23 0.58
CA PRO A 5 15.20 5.93 1.87
C PRO A 5 14.01 6.87 2.14
N ARG A 6 13.13 7.11 1.15
CA ARG A 6 11.91 7.94 1.30
C ARG A 6 10.67 7.11 1.65
N ILE A 7 10.80 5.79 1.71
CA ILE A 7 9.71 4.87 2.05
C ILE A 7 9.80 4.61 3.54
N ASP A 8 8.75 4.97 4.28
CA ASP A 8 8.62 4.59 5.69
C ASP A 8 8.35 3.07 5.81
N THR A 9 7.25 2.60 5.22
CA THR A 9 6.87 1.19 5.17
C THR A 9 6.15 0.87 3.86
N ALA A 10 6.51 -0.23 3.19
CA ALA A 10 5.81 -0.72 2.00
C ALA A 10 4.82 -1.85 2.34
N LEU A 11 3.56 -1.68 1.96
CA LEU A 11 2.53 -2.73 2.07
C LEU A 11 2.33 -3.38 0.70
N LEU A 12 2.64 -4.67 0.61
CA LEU A 12 2.71 -5.43 -0.64
C LEU A 12 1.49 -6.34 -0.76
N VAL A 13 0.83 -6.30 -1.92
CA VAL A 13 -0.39 -7.07 -2.21
C VAL A 13 -0.22 -7.75 -3.57
N GLY A 14 -0.84 -8.92 -3.73
CA GLY A 14 -0.95 -9.59 -5.00
C GLY A 14 0.22 -10.53 -5.31
N GLU A 15 0.22 -11.07 -6.52
CA GLU A 15 1.13 -12.15 -6.93
C GLU A 15 2.61 -11.73 -6.89
N ALA A 16 2.91 -10.48 -7.20
CA ALA A 16 4.28 -9.95 -7.21
C ALA A 16 4.83 -9.60 -5.81
N ALA A 17 4.02 -9.71 -4.75
CA ALA A 17 4.41 -9.32 -3.40
C ALA A 17 5.71 -10.00 -2.90
N PRO A 18 5.94 -11.31 -3.11
CA PRO A 18 7.19 -11.96 -2.71
C PRO A 18 8.43 -11.36 -3.40
N ALA A 19 8.36 -11.10 -4.71
CA ALA A 19 9.48 -10.54 -5.47
C ALA A 19 9.83 -9.10 -5.01
N PHE A 20 8.81 -8.30 -4.68
CA PHE A 20 9.03 -6.98 -4.10
C PHE A 20 9.61 -7.06 -2.68
N ALA A 21 9.14 -8.01 -1.86
CA ALA A 21 9.65 -8.22 -0.51
C ALA A 21 11.16 -8.53 -0.53
N GLU A 22 11.60 -9.43 -1.40
CA GLU A 22 13.03 -9.75 -1.59
C GLU A 22 13.84 -8.50 -1.95
N THR A 23 13.36 -7.71 -2.92
CA THR A 23 14.04 -6.50 -3.37
C THR A 23 14.15 -5.46 -2.24
N LEU A 24 13.08 -5.25 -1.48
CA LEU A 24 13.03 -4.29 -0.38
C LEU A 24 13.88 -4.75 0.81
N ALA A 25 13.86 -6.05 1.13
CA ALA A 25 14.70 -6.67 2.15
C ALA A 25 16.19 -6.48 1.84
N ALA A 26 16.60 -6.70 0.59
CA ALA A 26 18.00 -6.51 0.15
C ALA A 26 18.49 -5.05 0.31
N HIS A 27 17.57 -4.10 0.47
CA HIS A 27 17.88 -2.68 0.66
C HIS A 27 17.51 -2.15 2.05
N GLY A 28 17.08 -3.03 2.98
CA GLY A 28 16.73 -2.63 4.35
C GLY A 28 15.46 -1.77 4.45
N VAL A 29 14.55 -1.85 3.48
CA VAL A 29 13.28 -1.10 3.52
C VAL A 29 12.24 -1.91 4.29
N ALA A 30 11.60 -1.28 5.29
CA ALA A 30 10.51 -1.91 6.04
C ALA A 30 9.34 -2.23 5.10
N HIS A 31 8.85 -3.47 5.16
CA HIS A 31 7.75 -3.91 4.32
C HIS A 31 6.94 -5.01 4.99
N ARG A 32 5.70 -5.21 4.52
CA ARG A 32 4.81 -6.30 4.92
C ARG A 32 4.03 -6.80 3.71
N ILE A 33 3.88 -8.11 3.59
CA ILE A 33 2.93 -8.70 2.65
C ILE A 33 1.57 -8.74 3.36
N VAL A 34 0.52 -8.28 2.68
CA VAL A 34 -0.86 -8.29 3.15
C VAL A 34 -1.77 -8.84 2.05
N ASP A 35 -2.88 -9.48 2.43
CA ASP A 35 -3.63 -10.32 1.47
C ASP A 35 -4.35 -9.48 0.40
N ARG A 36 -4.98 -8.38 0.80
CA ARG A 36 -5.86 -7.58 -0.07
C ARG A 36 -5.73 -6.08 0.16
N LEU A 37 -6.08 -5.30 -0.86
CA LEU A 37 -6.03 -3.85 -0.83
C LEU A 37 -6.74 -3.20 0.38
N PRO A 38 -7.94 -3.63 0.83
CA PRO A 38 -8.58 -3.05 2.01
C PRO A 38 -7.71 -3.10 3.27
N GLN A 39 -7.07 -4.24 3.54
CA GLN A 39 -6.16 -4.40 4.68
C GLN A 39 -4.92 -3.51 4.52
N ALA A 40 -4.41 -3.36 3.29
CA ALA A 40 -3.29 -2.47 3.02
C ALA A 40 -3.63 -0.99 3.29
N VAL A 41 -4.84 -0.55 2.93
CA VAL A 41 -5.27 0.84 3.19
C VAL A 41 -5.44 1.09 4.69
N GLU A 42 -6.10 0.18 5.40
CA GLU A 42 -6.29 0.28 6.85
C GLU A 42 -4.95 0.34 7.61
N GLN A 43 -4.06 -0.64 7.38
CA GLN A 43 -2.73 -0.66 8.00
C GLN A 43 -1.88 0.53 7.58
N GLY A 44 -1.99 0.98 6.32
CA GLY A 44 -1.27 2.15 5.81
C GLY A 44 -1.63 3.41 6.60
N PHE A 45 -2.91 3.62 6.87
CA PHE A 45 -3.39 4.73 7.71
C PHE A 45 -2.92 4.63 9.16
N GLU A 46 -2.91 3.43 9.74
CA GLU A 46 -2.44 3.22 11.11
C GLU A 46 -0.95 3.49 11.26
N LEU A 47 -0.13 2.96 10.36
CA LEU A 47 1.30 3.21 10.30
C LEU A 47 1.59 4.69 10.07
N ALA A 48 0.88 5.32 9.13
CA ALA A 48 1.05 6.74 8.85
C ALA A 48 0.83 7.61 10.09
N ARG A 49 -0.23 7.34 10.86
CA ARG A 49 -0.46 8.04 12.14
C ARG A 49 0.59 7.71 13.18
N ALA A 50 0.92 6.43 13.36
CA ALA A 50 1.85 5.99 14.39
C ALA A 50 3.27 6.53 14.18
N HIS A 51 3.70 6.66 12.92
CA HIS A 51 5.04 7.11 12.54
C HIS A 51 5.10 8.60 12.20
N GLY A 52 3.96 9.31 12.17
CA GLY A 52 3.90 10.73 11.81
C GLY A 52 4.15 11.00 10.32
N VAL A 53 3.78 10.06 9.44
CA VAL A 53 3.91 10.18 7.98
C VAL A 53 2.63 10.79 7.40
N GLY A 54 2.78 11.81 6.56
CA GLY A 54 1.63 12.55 6.00
C GLY A 54 1.00 11.96 4.74
N VAL A 55 1.55 10.88 4.19
CA VAL A 55 1.15 10.34 2.88
C VAL A 55 1.05 8.82 2.90
N VAL A 56 -0.10 8.30 2.44
CA VAL A 56 -0.29 6.91 2.03
C VAL A 56 -0.45 6.91 0.51
N LEU A 57 0.47 6.23 -0.21
CA LEU A 57 0.52 6.23 -1.67
C LEU A 57 0.19 4.86 -2.25
N LEU A 58 -0.78 4.80 -3.17
CA LEU A 58 -0.95 3.64 -4.05
C LEU A 58 -0.02 3.75 -5.26
N SER A 59 1.05 2.96 -5.29
CA SER A 59 1.96 2.85 -6.44
C SER A 59 2.34 1.39 -6.69
N PRO A 60 1.49 0.63 -7.42
CA PRO A 60 1.55 -0.84 -7.43
C PRO A 60 2.64 -1.45 -8.32
N ALA A 61 3.27 -0.67 -9.21
CA ALA A 61 4.32 -1.10 -10.16
C ALA A 61 4.01 -2.31 -11.07
N CYS A 62 2.81 -2.90 -10.95
CA CYS A 62 2.35 -4.08 -11.68
C CYS A 62 0.98 -3.84 -12.34
N ALA A 63 0.69 -4.67 -13.36
CA ALA A 63 -0.65 -4.83 -13.90
C ALA A 63 -1.64 -5.22 -12.79
N SER A 64 -2.92 -4.95 -12.97
CA SER A 64 -3.94 -5.14 -11.94
C SER A 64 -4.68 -6.47 -12.03
N PHE A 65 -4.40 -7.28 -13.05
CA PHE A 65 -5.25 -8.39 -13.49
C PHE A 65 -5.31 -9.58 -12.52
N ASP A 66 -4.42 -9.62 -11.53
CA ASP A 66 -4.44 -10.61 -10.47
C ASP A 66 -5.66 -10.46 -9.54
N GLN A 67 -6.10 -9.22 -9.30
CA GLN A 67 -7.21 -8.92 -8.37
C GLN A 67 -8.28 -8.01 -8.95
N TYR A 68 -8.04 -7.36 -10.11
CA TYR A 68 -8.92 -6.36 -10.70
C TYR A 68 -8.96 -6.46 -12.23
N PRO A 69 -10.14 -6.26 -12.86
CA PRO A 69 -10.25 -6.27 -14.32
C PRO A 69 -9.42 -5.19 -15.04
N ASN A 70 -9.13 -4.07 -14.37
CA ASN A 70 -8.31 -2.99 -14.90
C ASN A 70 -7.76 -2.10 -13.76
N PHE A 71 -6.83 -1.20 -14.09
CA PHE A 71 -6.15 -0.38 -13.09
C PHE A 71 -7.06 0.72 -12.53
N GLU A 72 -8.05 1.19 -13.31
CA GLU A 72 -9.02 2.20 -12.91
C GLU A 72 -9.90 1.72 -11.77
N LEU A 73 -10.35 0.45 -11.82
CA LEU A 73 -11.13 -0.16 -10.73
C LEU A 73 -10.29 -0.32 -9.47
N ARG A 74 -9.00 -0.66 -9.59
CA ARG A 74 -8.08 -0.71 -8.45
C ARG A 74 -7.92 0.67 -7.79
N GLY A 75 -7.69 1.71 -8.59
CA GLY A 75 -7.56 3.09 -8.10
C GLY A 75 -8.86 3.65 -7.52
N THR A 76 -10.00 3.32 -8.14
CA THR A 76 -11.33 3.68 -7.63
C THR A 76 -11.60 3.01 -6.28
N HIS A 77 -11.28 1.72 -6.15
CA HIS A 77 -11.43 0.99 -4.90
C HIS A 77 -10.54 1.57 -3.79
N PHE A 78 -9.27 1.86 -4.06
CA PHE A 78 -8.39 2.56 -3.10
C PHE A 78 -8.99 3.89 -2.64
N SER A 79 -9.47 4.70 -3.59
CA SER A 79 -10.05 6.02 -3.29
C SER A 79 -11.33 5.90 -2.43
N ALA A 80 -12.16 4.89 -2.70
CA ALA A 80 -13.36 4.63 -1.90
C ALA A 80 -12.99 4.20 -0.47
N LEU A 81 -12.02 3.30 -0.30
CA LEU A 81 -11.54 2.85 1.01
C LEU A 81 -10.94 4.00 1.83
N ALA A 82 -10.12 4.86 1.21
CA ALA A 82 -9.52 6.01 1.87
C ALA A 82 -10.58 6.99 2.40
N ARG A 83 -11.61 7.29 1.59
CA ARG A 83 -12.73 8.15 2.00
C ARG A 83 -13.59 7.53 3.10
N LEU A 84 -13.80 6.22 3.06
CA LEU A 84 -14.54 5.52 4.11
C LEU A 84 -13.82 5.63 5.46
N LEU A 85 -12.51 5.36 5.49
CA LEU A 85 -11.70 5.47 6.71
C LEU A 85 -11.62 6.90 7.24
N GLU A 86 -11.57 7.89 6.35
CA GLU A 86 -11.65 9.31 6.74
C GLU A 86 -12.98 9.61 7.42
N ALA A 87 -14.10 9.16 6.83
CA ALA A 87 -15.43 9.36 7.39
C ALA A 87 -15.63 8.65 8.75
N GLU A 88 -15.15 7.40 8.88
CA GLU A 88 -15.26 6.61 10.12
C GLU A 88 -14.47 7.21 11.29
N ARG A 89 -13.38 7.92 11.01
CA ARG A 89 -12.49 8.49 12.03
C ARG A 89 -12.72 9.99 12.30
N ALA A 90 -13.60 10.61 11.52
CA ALA A 90 -14.09 11.97 11.77
C ALA A 90 -15.27 12.01 12.78
N VAL A 91 -15.77 10.84 13.18
CA VAL A 91 -16.78 10.62 14.23
C VAL A 91 -16.09 10.28 15.54
#